data_AF-A0A452ZCI3-F1
#
_entry.id   AF-A0A452ZCI3-F1
#
_cell.length_a   1.000
_cell.length_b   1.000
_cell.length_c   1.000
_cell.angle_alpha   90.00
_cell.angle_beta   90.00
_cell.angle_gamma   90.00
#
_symmetry.space_group_name_H-M   'P 1'
#
loop_
_entity.id
_entity.type
_entity.pdbx_description
1 polymer ?
#
loop_
_entity_poly.entity_id
_entity_poly.type
_entity_poly.pdbx_seq_one_letter_code
_entity_poly.pdbx_strand_id
1 'polypeptide(L)'
;MLKENNIRMTVFLGTALVDMYAKCGEVHLGVEVFEGMKGKNVLVWTTMIKGLAMLGRGSDSLMLVSQRRAQVLSRMTLPSLARSVRAHALGWLTRVGSFSIPWSTTMVLNQR
;
A
#
# COMPACT_ATOMS: atom_id res chain seq x y z
N MET A 1 1.69 25.77 -22.99
CA MET A 1 2.47 26.48 -21.95
C MET A 1 2.04 25.85 -20.64
N LEU A 2 2.68 24.78 -20.17
CA LEU A 2 3.68 24.79 -19.10
C LEU A 2 4.58 23.55 -19.28
N LYS A 3 5.57 23.63 -20.17
CA LYS A 3 6.73 22.75 -20.12
C LYS A 3 7.77 23.45 -19.27
N GLU A 4 8.37 22.70 -18.35
CA GLU A 4 9.60 23.03 -17.63
C GLU A 4 9.52 24.17 -16.61
N ASN A 5 8.86 23.88 -15.48
CA ASN A 5 9.41 24.28 -14.20
C ASN A 5 9.61 22.99 -13.41
N ASN A 6 10.84 22.46 -13.38
CA ASN A 6 11.23 21.27 -12.61
C ASN A 6 11.28 21.59 -11.11
N ILE A 7 10.23 22.23 -10.58
CA ILE A 7 9.99 22.33 -9.16
C ILE A 7 9.60 20.92 -8.74
N ARG A 8 10.54 20.20 -8.12
CA ARG A 8 10.25 18.91 -7.50
C ARG A 8 9.02 19.13 -6.60
N MET A 9 7.88 18.54 -6.96
CA MET A 9 6.66 18.64 -6.17
C MET A 9 6.90 17.88 -4.86
N THR A 10 7.44 18.59 -3.87
CA THR A 10 7.67 18.04 -2.54
C THR A 10 6.33 17.78 -1.87
N VAL A 11 6.30 16.82 -0.94
CA VAL A 11 5.07 16.51 -0.20
C VAL A 11 4.54 17.77 0.49
N PHE A 12 5.43 18.61 1.02
CA PHE A 12 5.06 19.87 1.66
C PHE A 12 4.41 20.86 0.69
N LEU A 13 5.05 21.12 -0.45
CA LEU A 13 4.52 22.04 -1.46
C LEU A 13 3.18 21.56 -2.03
N GLY A 14 3.09 20.27 -2.36
CA GLY A 14 1.85 19.68 -2.84
C GLY A 14 0.73 19.76 -1.80
N THR A 15 1.04 19.56 -0.51
CA THR A 15 0.04 19.73 0.57
C THR A 15 -0.46 21.17 0.65
N ALA A 16 0.45 22.15 0.60
CA ALA A 16 0.10 23.56 0.68
C ALA A 16 -0.78 24.00 -0.51
N LEU A 17 -0.44 23.53 -1.72
CA LEU A 17 -1.24 23.80 -2.91
C LEU A 17 -2.63 23.16 -2.84
N VAL A 18 -2.73 21.90 -2.40
CA VAL A 18 -4.02 21.22 -2.20
C VAL A 18 -4.88 21.94 -1.16
N ASP A 19 -4.28 22.39 -0.04
CA ASP A 19 -4.99 23.15 1.00
C ASP A 19 -5.50 24.50 0.48
N MET A 20 -4.67 25.22 -0.27
CA MET A 20 -5.04 26.50 -0.88
C MET A 20 -6.20 26.32 -1.87
N TYR A 21 -6.07 25.39 -2.81
CA TYR A 21 -7.12 25.13 -3.81
C TYR A 21 -8.43 24.64 -3.17
N ALA A 22 -8.36 23.81 -2.13
CA ALA A 22 -9.53 23.39 -1.38
C ALA A 22 -10.24 24.55 -0.68
N LYS A 23 -9.49 25.47 -0.06
CA LYS A 23 -10.05 26.66 0.62
C LYS A 23 -10.62 27.69 -0.34
N CYS A 24 -10.03 27.81 -1.53
CA CYS A 24 -10.52 28.70 -2.58
C CYS A 24 -11.76 28.16 -3.32
N GLY A 25 -12.21 26.93 -3.03
CA GLY A 25 -13.32 26.29 -3.76
C GLY A 25 -12.91 25.66 -5.09
N GLU A 26 -11.68 25.88 -5.53
CA GLU A 26 -11.09 25.35 -6.76
C GLU A 26 -10.54 23.93 -6.58
N VAL A 27 -11.37 23.05 -6.01
CA VAL A 27 -10.95 21.70 -5.61
C VAL A 27 -10.49 20.83 -6.78
N HIS A 28 -10.91 21.14 -8.00
CA HIS A 28 -10.48 20.43 -9.21
C HIS A 28 -8.98 20.59 -9.45
N LEU A 29 -8.42 21.80 -9.29
CA LEU A 29 -6.97 22.05 -9.35
C LEU A 29 -6.24 21.35 -8.20
N GLY A 30 -6.87 21.29 -7.03
CA GLY A 30 -6.39 20.50 -5.90
C GLY A 30 -6.27 19.01 -6.23
N VAL A 31 -7.24 18.44 -6.95
CA VAL A 31 -7.20 17.04 -7.41
C VAL A 31 -6.06 16.82 -8.39
N GLU A 32 -5.86 17.71 -9.37
CA GLU A 32 -4.75 17.58 -10.34
C GLU A 32 -3.38 17.56 -9.65
N VAL A 33 -3.17 18.49 -8.71
CA VAL A 33 -1.93 18.51 -7.90
C VAL A 33 -1.81 17.23 -7.09
N PHE A 34 -2.88 16.83 -6.40
CA PHE A 34 -2.92 15.62 -5.60
C PHE A 34 -2.54 14.39 -6.43
N GLU A 35 -3.15 14.18 -7.60
CA GLU A 35 -2.86 13.04 -8.48
C GLU A 35 -1.39 13.03 -8.94
N GLY A 36 -0.83 14.19 -9.27
CA GLY A 36 0.58 14.35 -9.66
C GLY A 36 1.62 14.04 -8.57
N MET A 37 1.23 13.94 -7.29
CA MET A 37 2.16 13.66 -6.17
C MET A 37 2.54 12.18 -6.09
N LYS A 38 3.84 11.86 -6.22
CA LYS A 38 4.38 10.49 -6.06
C LYS A 38 4.43 10.01 -4.60
N GLY A 39 4.50 10.92 -3.63
CA GLY A 39 4.56 10.60 -2.20
C GLY A 39 3.48 11.35 -1.43
N LYS A 40 2.35 10.70 -1.16
CA LYS A 40 1.23 11.29 -0.43
C LYS A 40 1.28 10.85 1.03
N ASN A 41 1.47 11.78 1.95
CA ASN A 41 1.41 11.50 3.39
C ASN A 41 -0.03 11.60 3.91
N VAL A 42 -0.23 11.23 5.18
CA VAL A 42 -1.55 11.28 5.84
C VAL A 42 -2.20 12.66 5.70
N LEU A 43 -1.42 13.72 5.82
CA LEU A 43 -1.87 15.11 5.79
C LEU A 43 -2.49 15.48 4.44
N VAL A 44 -1.80 15.21 3.33
CA VAL A 44 -2.28 15.45 1.95
C VAL A 44 -3.65 14.80 1.72
N TRP A 45 -3.78 13.53 2.09
CA TRP A 45 -5.05 12.80 1.95
C TRP A 45 -6.16 13.44 2.79
N THR A 46 -5.89 13.76 4.06
CA THR A 46 -6.91 14.36 4.93
C THR A 46 -7.36 15.73 4.45
N THR A 47 -6.44 16.55 3.94
CA THR A 47 -6.74 17.87 3.39
C THR A 47 -7.65 17.74 2.16
N MET A 48 -7.31 16.85 1.22
CA MET A 48 -8.10 16.63 0.01
C MET A 48 -9.51 16.12 0.31
N ILE A 49 -9.62 15.11 1.20
CA ILE A 49 -10.90 14.54 1.62
C ILE A 49 -11.77 15.60 2.30
N LYS A 50 -11.20 16.41 3.20
CA LYS A 50 -11.92 17.48 3.87
C LYS A 50 -12.40 18.55 2.88
N GLY A 51 -11.52 18.95 1.94
CA GLY A 51 -11.86 19.91 0.89
C GLY A 51 -13.06 19.46 0.04
N LEU A 52 -13.06 18.21 -0.40
CA LEU A 52 -14.18 17.64 -1.16
C LEU A 52 -15.47 17.57 -0.33
N ALA A 53 -15.37 17.15 0.94
CA ALA A 53 -16.53 17.07 1.83
C ALA A 53 -17.17 18.44 2.08
N MET A 54 -16.36 19.48 2.30
CA MET A 54 -16.84 20.85 2.55
C MET A 54 -17.53 21.48 1.33
N LEU A 55 -17.16 21.08 0.11
CA LEU A 55 -17.74 21.57 -1.13
C LEU A 55 -18.93 20.74 -1.63
N GLY A 56 -19.46 19.84 -0.80
CA GLY A 56 -20.60 18.99 -1.15
C GLY A 56 -20.25 17.81 -2.06
N ARG A 57 -18.98 17.59 -2.38
CA ARG A 57 -18.48 16.46 -3.21
C ARG A 57 -18.24 15.20 -2.37
N GLY A 58 -19.30 14.76 -1.68
CA GLY A 58 -19.24 13.63 -0.74
C GLY A 58 -18.86 12.29 -1.39
N SER A 59 -19.33 12.03 -2.60
CA SER A 59 -18.98 10.81 -3.38
C SER A 59 -17.48 10.70 -3.63
N ASP A 60 -16.86 11.78 -4.08
CA ASP A 60 -15.43 11.83 -4.39
C ASP A 60 -14.57 11.72 -3.13
N SER A 61 -15.03 12.36 -2.04
CA SER A 61 -14.44 12.21 -0.71
C SER A 61 -14.45 10.74 -0.25
N LEU A 62 -15.59 10.04 -0.38
CA LEU A 62 -15.71 8.62 0.00
C LEU A 62 -14.84 7.72 -0.87
N MET A 63 -14.72 8.01 -2.17
CA MET A 63 -13.85 7.28 -3.08
C MET A 63 -12.36 7.42 -2.69
N LEU A 64 -11.91 8.62 -2.31
CA LEU A 64 -10.54 8.81 -1.82
C LEU A 64 -10.28 8.10 -0.49
N VAL A 65 -11.27 8.08 0.41
CA VAL A 65 -11.17 7.31 1.67
C VAL A 65 -11.02 5.81 1.39
N SER A 66 -11.80 5.26 0.48
CA SER A 66 -11.73 3.83 0.13
C SER A 66 -10.40 3.47 -0.53
N GLN A 67 -9.90 4.32 -1.43
CA GLN A 67 -8.58 4.16 -2.06
C GLN A 67 -7.46 4.16 -1.02
N ARG A 68 -7.46 5.11 -0.08
CA ARG A 68 -6.47 5.17 0.99
C ARG A 68 -6.53 3.93 1.89
N ARG A 69 -7.73 3.47 2.24
CA ARG A 69 -7.91 2.24 3.05
C ARG A 69 -7.33 1.02 2.34
N ALA A 70 -7.56 0.88 1.02
CA ALA A 70 -6.98 -0.21 0.24
C ALA A 70 -5.44 -0.19 0.25
N GLN A 71 -4.82 0.99 0.14
CA GLN A 71 -3.36 1.15 0.23
C GLN A 71 -2.79 0.81 1.62
N VAL A 72 -3.52 1.16 2.69
CA VAL A 72 -3.11 0.83 4.07
C VAL A 72 -3.23 -0.66 4.33
N LEU A 73 -4.36 -1.26 3.92
CA LEU A 73 -4.60 -2.68 4.07
C LEU A 73 -3.54 -3.49 3.34
N SER A 74 -3.23 -3.19 2.07
CA SER A 74 -2.19 -3.90 1.32
C SER A 74 -0.80 -3.81 1.97
N ARG A 75 -0.43 -2.64 2.53
CA ARG A 75 0.83 -2.48 3.28
C ARG A 75 0.89 -3.32 4.57
N MET A 76 -0.23 -3.47 5.27
CA MET A 76 -0.28 -4.17 6.56
C MET A 76 -0.49 -5.68 6.42
N THR A 77 -1.33 -6.12 5.48
CA THR A 77 -1.71 -7.53 5.32
C THR A 77 -0.61 -8.36 4.67
N LEU A 78 0.19 -7.81 3.75
CA LEU A 78 1.21 -8.60 3.05
C LEU A 78 2.25 -9.24 4.01
N PRO A 79 2.86 -8.52 4.98
CA PRO A 79 3.82 -9.14 5.91
C PRO A 79 3.16 -9.96 7.03
N SER A 80 1.91 -9.65 7.41
CA SER A 80 1.20 -10.33 8.51
C SER A 80 0.54 -11.63 8.05
N LEU A 81 -0.09 -11.66 6.88
CA LEU A 81 -0.57 -12.88 6.23
C LEU A 81 0.59 -13.80 5.86
N ALA A 82 1.74 -13.26 5.39
CA ALA A 82 2.92 -14.08 5.12
C ALA A 82 3.47 -14.79 6.36
N ARG A 83 3.37 -14.20 7.57
CA ARG A 83 3.68 -14.88 8.84
C ARG A 83 2.67 -15.97 9.16
N SER A 84 1.38 -15.71 8.98
CA SER A 84 0.30 -16.66 9.24
C SER A 84 0.35 -17.87 8.29
N VAL A 85 0.61 -17.64 7.00
CA VAL A 85 0.72 -18.70 5.99
C VAL A 85 1.99 -19.53 6.18
N ARG A 86 3.12 -18.91 6.56
CA ARG A 86 4.34 -19.66 6.93
C ARG A 86 4.14 -20.53 8.16
N ALA A 87 3.42 -20.06 9.17
CA ALA A 87 3.14 -20.86 10.37
C ALA A 87 2.29 -22.09 10.05
N HIS A 88 1.29 -21.95 9.17
CA HIS A 88 0.51 -23.09 8.69
C HIS A 88 1.36 -24.02 7.81
N ALA A 89 2.11 -23.51 6.83
CA ALA A 89 2.93 -24.35 5.94
C ALA A 89 4.08 -25.10 6.66
N LEU A 90 4.77 -24.44 7.60
CA LEU A 90 5.82 -25.05 8.41
C LEU A 90 5.24 -26.06 9.41
N GLY A 91 4.05 -25.79 9.97
CA GLY A 91 3.35 -26.71 10.86
C GLY A 91 2.88 -28.00 10.15
N TRP A 92 2.57 -27.93 8.85
CA TRP A 92 2.28 -29.13 8.05
C TRP A 92 3.55 -29.94 7.75
N LEU A 93 4.69 -29.29 7.50
CA LEU A 93 5.95 -29.97 7.19
C LEU A 93 6.54 -30.73 8.40
N THR A 94 6.39 -30.20 9.62
CA THR A 94 6.85 -30.91 10.83
C THR A 94 5.93 -32.05 11.26
N ARG A 95 4.67 -32.07 10.79
CA ARG A 95 3.68 -33.10 11.14
C ARG A 95 3.75 -34.35 10.26
N VAL A 96 4.30 -34.24 9.05
CA VAL A 96 4.44 -35.38 8.11
C VAL A 96 5.84 -36.02 8.19
N GLY A 97 6.80 -35.39 8.87
CA GLY A 97 8.20 -35.82 8.94
C GLY A 97 8.56 -36.91 9.98
N SER A 98 7.60 -37.55 10.65
CA SER A 98 7.89 -38.62 11.64
C SER A 98 7.65 -40.05 11.13
N PHE A 99 7.53 -40.27 9.82
CA PHE A 99 7.58 -41.62 9.25
C PHE A 99 9.03 -41.98 8.88
N SER A 100 9.70 -42.67 9.80
CA SER A 100 11.09 -43.14 9.69
C SER A 100 11.33 -43.94 8.40
N ILE A 101 12.22 -43.47 7.53
CA ILE A 101 12.87 -44.31 6.51
C ILE A 101 14.27 -44.69 7.07
N PRO A 102 14.54 -45.97 7.38
CA PRO A 102 15.88 -46.40 7.78
C PRO A 102 16.84 -46.37 6.57
N TRP A 103 17.98 -45.70 6.70
CA TRP A 103 19.00 -45.56 5.64
C TRP A 103 19.88 -46.82 5.48
N SER A 104 19.48 -47.97 6.03
CA SER A 104 20.42 -49.06 6.31
C SER A 104 20.46 -50.21 5.28
N THR A 105 19.78 -50.14 4.13
CA THR A 105 19.71 -51.30 3.21
C THR A 105 20.33 -51.11 1.82
N THR A 106 21.03 -50.01 1.54
CA THR A 106 21.72 -49.82 0.25
C THR A 106 23.25 -49.98 0.27
N MET A 107 23.84 -50.50 1.36
CA MET A 107 25.30 -50.61 1.50
C MET A 107 25.86 -52.04 1.63
N VAL A 108 25.25 -53.07 1.03
CA VAL A 108 25.85 -54.43 0.97
C VAL A 108 25.83 -55.10 -0.43
N LEU A 109 25.28 -54.48 -1.47
CA LEU A 109 25.29 -55.07 -2.84
C LEU A 109 26.10 -54.25 -3.85
N ASN A 110 27.31 -53.81 -3.48
CA ASN A 110 28.26 -53.31 -4.49
C ASN A 110 29.74 -53.46 -4.07
N GLN A 111 30.19 -54.67 -3.77
CA GLN A 111 31.59 -55.07 -3.98
C GLN A 111 31.61 -56.53 -4.45
N ARG A 112 31.76 -56.69 -5.77
CA ARG A 112 32.57 -57.75 -6.36
C ARG A 112 34.03 -57.35 -6.24
#